data_AF-A0A523Y6H7-F1
#
_entry.id   AF-A0A523Y6H7-F1
#
_cell.length_a   1.000
_cell.length_b   1.000
_cell.length_c   1.000
_cell.angle_alpha   90.00
_cell.angle_beta   90.00
_cell.angle_gamma   90.00
#
_symmetry.space_group_name_H-M   'P 1'
#
loop_
_entity.id
_entity.type
_entity.pdbx_description
1 polymer ?
#
loop_
_entity_poly.entity_id
_entity_poly.type
_entity_poly.pdbx_seq_one_letter_code
_entity_poly.pdbx_strand_id
1 'polypeptide(L)'
;GGYGAGATAEIFDPSTELFTQIPGPARFRHTATLLDDGRVFIVGGQDDLDENWPSLRSAVIYDPGSQSFTTLLEAEEGWLTTARANHTATFLPENGQVLITGGSNDIGAQNTAEIFDPVNNIIWPLEDTMSATRSSHTATWVGNDVFIMGGDTNGTINKYHVSSGSFTGAGSMTTPRNHHTATRLYGDVILITGGFSPSGNPGPETKSAEIFEGNL
;
A
#
# COMPACT_ATOMS: atom_id res chain seq x y z
N GLY A 1 10.73 -5.51 9.51
CA GLY A 1 11.51 -4.36 9.03
C GLY A 1 10.94 -3.10 9.61
N GLY A 2 11.70 -2.01 9.60
CA GLY A 2 11.34 -0.74 10.21
C GLY A 2 12.52 0.21 10.14
N TYR A 3 12.30 1.50 10.27
CA TYR A 3 13.36 2.50 10.16
C TYR A 3 14.39 2.30 11.28
N GLY A 4 15.65 2.04 10.93
CA GLY A 4 16.73 1.75 11.86
C GLY A 4 16.63 0.39 12.56
N ALA A 5 15.77 -0.51 12.08
CA ALA A 5 15.58 -1.86 12.65
C ALA A 5 16.42 -2.93 11.93
N GLY A 6 17.02 -2.59 10.78
CA GLY A 6 17.80 -3.50 9.95
C GLY A 6 16.97 -4.65 9.36
N ALA A 7 17.65 -5.75 9.05
CA ALA A 7 17.10 -6.95 8.41
C ALA A 7 16.36 -7.87 9.40
N THR A 8 15.35 -7.34 10.08
CA THR A 8 14.61 -8.07 11.13
C THR A 8 13.11 -8.12 10.85
N ALA A 9 12.43 -9.09 11.44
CA ALA A 9 10.97 -9.15 11.58
C ALA A 9 10.62 -9.78 12.93
N GLU A 10 9.37 -9.65 13.36
CA GLU A 10 8.90 -10.16 14.65
C GLU A 10 7.59 -10.93 14.48
N ILE A 11 7.47 -12.05 15.17
CA ILE A 11 6.23 -12.84 15.27
C ILE A 11 5.65 -12.64 16.67
N PHE A 12 4.40 -12.21 16.75
CA PHE A 12 3.65 -12.11 18.00
C PHE A 12 2.84 -13.38 18.26
N ASP A 13 3.04 -14.00 19.42
CA ASP A 13 2.20 -15.11 19.89
C ASP A 13 1.16 -14.61 20.90
N PRO A 14 -0.15 -14.61 20.56
CA PRO A 14 -1.19 -14.12 21.46
C PRO A 14 -1.43 -15.01 22.68
N SER A 15 -0.96 -16.26 22.69
CA SER A 15 -1.11 -17.16 23.84
C SER A 15 -0.08 -16.89 24.94
N THR A 16 1.09 -16.37 24.56
CA THR A 16 2.17 -16.02 25.48
C THR A 16 2.37 -14.51 25.63
N GLU A 17 1.75 -13.71 24.74
CA GLU A 17 1.89 -12.25 24.66
C GLU A 17 3.34 -11.80 24.39
N LEU A 18 4.14 -12.65 23.74
CA LEU A 18 5.55 -12.39 23.46
C LEU A 18 5.82 -12.19 21.96
N PHE A 19 6.82 -11.36 21.68
CA PHE A 19 7.40 -11.20 20.35
C PHE A 19 8.67 -12.05 20.22
N THR A 20 8.79 -12.78 19.12
CA THR A 20 10.02 -13.49 18.73
C THR A 20 10.62 -12.84 17.50
N GLN A 21 11.84 -12.34 17.62
CA GLN A 21 12.57 -11.76 16.49
C GLN A 21 13.10 -12.85 15.57
N ILE A 22 12.91 -12.67 14.26
CA ILE A 22 13.43 -13.51 13.18
C ILE A 22 14.18 -12.64 12.15
N PRO A 23 15.06 -13.22 11.32
CA PRO A 23 15.61 -12.50 10.16
C PRO A 23 14.48 -12.10 9.20
N GLY A 24 14.59 -10.91 8.61
CA GLY A 24 13.59 -10.41 7.66
C GLY A 24 14.19 -9.45 6.63
N PRO A 25 13.40 -8.98 5.65
CA PRO A 25 13.88 -8.01 4.67
C PRO A 25 14.18 -6.67 5.37
N ALA A 26 15.35 -6.09 5.09
CA ALA A 26 15.68 -4.75 5.54
C ALA A 26 14.96 -3.71 4.70
N ARG A 27 13.83 -3.23 5.20
CA ARG A 27 13.03 -2.18 4.55
C ARG A 27 12.08 -1.49 5.52
N PHE A 28 11.75 -0.25 5.22
CA PHE A 28 10.71 0.52 5.90
C PHE A 28 9.78 1.20 4.88
N ARG A 29 8.60 1.70 5.31
CA ARG A 29 7.56 2.29 4.42
C ARG A 29 7.10 1.36 3.27
N HIS A 30 7.27 0.07 3.45
CA HIS A 30 6.75 -0.99 2.59
C HIS A 30 5.30 -1.29 2.99
N THR A 31 4.64 -2.10 2.18
CA THR A 31 3.34 -2.71 2.54
C THR A 31 3.51 -4.20 2.80
N ALA A 32 2.65 -4.75 3.64
CA ALA A 32 2.55 -6.18 3.90
C ALA A 32 1.08 -6.59 3.76
N THR A 33 0.77 -7.46 2.80
CA THR A 33 -0.59 -7.86 2.42
C THR A 33 -0.76 -9.35 2.66
N LEU A 34 -1.78 -9.73 3.43
CA LEU A 34 -2.16 -11.13 3.59
C LEU A 34 -2.80 -11.65 2.30
N LEU A 35 -2.31 -12.77 1.79
CA LEU A 35 -2.85 -13.47 0.63
C LEU A 35 -3.91 -14.50 1.07
N ASP A 36 -4.68 -15.00 0.12
CA ASP A 36 -5.74 -16.01 0.35
C ASP A 36 -5.21 -17.35 0.87
N ASP A 37 -4.00 -17.72 0.50
CA ASP A 37 -3.30 -18.92 0.97
C ASP A 37 -2.59 -18.76 2.33
N GLY A 38 -2.73 -17.60 2.97
CA GLY A 38 -2.14 -17.30 4.28
C GLY A 38 -0.69 -16.82 4.25
N ARG A 39 -0.03 -16.78 3.08
CA ARG A 39 1.27 -16.13 2.93
C ARG A 39 1.13 -14.61 3.00
N VAL A 40 2.23 -13.92 3.28
CA VAL A 40 2.26 -12.43 3.34
C VAL A 40 3.15 -11.87 2.24
N PHE A 41 2.55 -11.07 1.36
CA PHE A 41 3.25 -10.33 0.32
C PHE A 41 3.77 -9.00 0.83
N ILE A 42 5.08 -8.83 0.78
CA ILE A 42 5.78 -7.63 1.25
C ILE A 42 6.48 -6.98 0.07
N VAL A 43 6.13 -5.74 -0.26
CA VAL A 43 6.58 -5.10 -1.50
C VAL A 43 7.01 -3.65 -1.30
N GLY A 44 8.01 -3.24 -2.08
CA GLY A 44 8.55 -1.89 -2.10
C GLY A 44 9.10 -1.43 -0.74
N GLY A 45 8.90 -0.16 -0.42
CA GLY A 45 9.53 0.51 0.71
C GLY A 45 10.88 1.13 0.35
N GLN A 46 11.67 1.45 1.36
CA GLN A 46 13.02 1.98 1.23
C GLN A 46 14.01 1.01 1.88
N ASP A 47 15.22 0.90 1.32
CA ASP A 47 16.29 0.08 1.89
C ASP A 47 16.76 0.70 3.22
N ASP A 48 16.73 -0.09 4.29
CA ASP A 48 17.17 0.34 5.63
C ASP A 48 18.68 0.10 5.87
N LEU A 49 19.37 -0.57 4.94
CA LEU A 49 20.82 -0.82 5.03
C LEU A 49 21.65 0.23 4.29
N ASP A 50 21.02 1.03 3.44
CA ASP A 50 21.67 2.12 2.69
C ASP A 50 21.28 3.46 3.31
N GLU A 51 22.28 4.32 3.56
CA GLU A 51 22.10 5.63 4.18
C GLU A 51 21.24 6.60 3.34
N ASN A 52 21.11 6.35 2.04
CA ASN A 52 20.30 7.16 1.12
C ASN A 52 18.85 6.71 1.07
N TRP A 53 18.50 5.61 1.73
CA TRP A 53 17.16 5.00 1.75
C TRP A 53 16.53 4.90 0.35
N PRO A 54 17.22 4.31 -0.64
CA PRO A 54 16.70 4.20 -1.99
C PRO A 54 15.38 3.43 -1.98
N SER A 55 14.45 3.88 -2.81
CA SER A 55 13.17 3.20 -2.98
C SER A 55 13.37 1.82 -3.61
N LEU A 56 12.70 0.80 -3.10
CA LEU A 56 12.84 -0.58 -3.54
C LEU A 56 11.81 -0.95 -4.61
N ARG A 57 12.26 -1.73 -5.60
CA ARG A 57 11.40 -2.45 -6.56
C ARG A 57 11.05 -3.87 -6.10
N SER A 58 11.86 -4.41 -5.20
CA SER A 58 11.80 -5.82 -4.82
C SER A 58 10.57 -6.14 -3.97
N ALA A 59 10.14 -7.39 -4.08
CA ALA A 59 9.10 -7.97 -3.26
C ALA A 59 9.57 -9.29 -2.64
N VAL A 60 9.04 -9.62 -1.47
CA VAL A 60 9.28 -10.87 -0.78
C VAL A 60 7.97 -11.46 -0.28
N ILE A 61 7.90 -12.78 -0.23
CA ILE A 61 6.79 -13.53 0.37
C ILE A 61 7.27 -14.12 1.69
N TYR A 62 6.54 -13.87 2.77
CA TYR A 62 6.68 -14.63 4.01
C TYR A 62 5.72 -15.81 4.01
N ASP A 63 6.25 -17.00 4.24
CA ASP A 63 5.49 -18.24 4.41
C ASP A 63 5.45 -18.59 5.91
N PRO A 64 4.29 -18.54 6.57
CA PRO A 64 4.15 -18.90 7.99
C PRO A 64 4.43 -20.39 8.27
N GLY A 65 4.23 -21.28 7.30
CA GLY A 65 4.45 -22.72 7.45
C GLY A 65 5.92 -23.08 7.57
N SER A 66 6.78 -22.42 6.79
CA SER A 66 8.24 -22.56 6.89
C SER A 66 8.91 -21.47 7.74
N GLN A 67 8.15 -20.46 8.16
CA GLN A 67 8.62 -19.26 8.88
C GLN A 67 9.78 -18.57 8.15
N SER A 68 9.72 -18.51 6.83
CA SER A 68 10.83 -18.01 6.00
C SER A 68 10.36 -16.96 5.00
N PHE A 69 11.27 -16.03 4.68
CA PHE A 69 11.08 -15.06 3.61
C PHE A 69 11.70 -15.59 2.32
N THR A 70 10.95 -15.52 1.21
CA THR A 70 11.42 -15.84 -0.13
C THR A 70 11.29 -14.60 -1.01
N THR A 71 12.41 -14.12 -1.55
CA THR A 71 12.39 -13.01 -2.53
C THR A 71 11.76 -13.51 -3.82
N LEU A 72 10.83 -12.73 -4.39
CA LEU A 72 10.30 -13.02 -5.72
C LEU A 72 11.45 -12.84 -6.73
N LEU A 73 11.70 -13.88 -7.54
CA LEU A 73 12.90 -14.06 -8.35
C LEU A 73 13.22 -12.87 -9.26
N GLU A 74 14.50 -12.71 -9.58
CA GLU A 74 15.12 -11.65 -10.38
C GLU A 74 14.77 -11.67 -11.89
N ALA A 75 13.76 -12.42 -12.31
CA ALA A 75 13.20 -12.18 -13.65
C ALA A 75 12.51 -10.82 -13.60
N GLU A 76 12.65 -9.97 -14.62
CA GLU A 76 12.11 -8.59 -14.63
C GLU A 76 10.60 -8.48 -14.31
N GLU A 77 9.90 -9.61 -14.35
CA GLU A 77 8.47 -9.82 -14.07
C GLU A 77 8.14 -10.01 -12.58
N GLY A 78 9.10 -10.32 -11.70
CA GLY A 78 8.86 -10.58 -10.28
C GLY A 78 8.85 -9.32 -9.40
N TRP A 79 9.25 -8.17 -9.95
CA TRP A 79 9.45 -6.92 -9.24
C TRP A 79 8.54 -5.83 -9.77
N LEU A 80 8.34 -4.80 -8.95
CA LEU A 80 7.72 -3.57 -9.42
C LEU A 80 8.52 -3.01 -10.60
N THR A 81 7.83 -2.51 -11.62
CA THR A 81 8.41 -1.70 -12.69
C THR A 81 8.87 -0.34 -12.17
N THR A 82 8.20 0.18 -11.14
CA THR A 82 8.55 1.45 -10.48
C THR A 82 8.83 1.21 -9.00
N ALA A 83 10.03 1.58 -8.55
CA ALA A 83 10.36 1.56 -7.12
C ALA A 83 9.36 2.43 -6.36
N ARG A 84 8.88 2.00 -5.18
CA ARG A 84 7.89 2.81 -4.45
C ARG A 84 7.91 2.55 -2.94
N ALA A 85 7.90 3.63 -2.17
CA ALA A 85 7.65 3.65 -0.73
C ALA A 85 6.36 4.43 -0.42
N ASN A 86 5.76 4.24 0.76
CA ASN A 86 4.50 4.91 1.17
C ASN A 86 3.35 4.70 0.16
N HIS A 87 3.38 3.60 -0.57
CA HIS A 87 2.31 3.16 -1.46
C HIS A 87 1.28 2.33 -0.66
N THR A 88 0.19 1.95 -1.30
CA THR A 88 -0.76 0.97 -0.75
C THR A 88 -0.77 -0.30 -1.59
N ALA A 89 -0.93 -1.45 -0.95
CA ALA A 89 -1.16 -2.75 -1.59
C ALA A 89 -2.48 -3.32 -1.03
N THR A 90 -3.45 -3.56 -1.91
CA THR A 90 -4.81 -3.97 -1.54
C THR A 90 -5.10 -5.33 -2.15
N PHE A 91 -5.32 -6.34 -1.30
CA PHE A 91 -5.81 -7.64 -1.75
C PHE A 91 -7.21 -7.49 -2.36
N LEU A 92 -7.45 -8.14 -3.50
CA LEU A 92 -8.68 -8.12 -4.27
C LEU A 92 -9.38 -9.48 -4.13
N PRO A 93 -10.38 -9.62 -3.23
CA PRO A 93 -11.02 -10.91 -2.97
C PRO A 93 -11.73 -11.53 -4.17
N GLU A 94 -12.10 -10.74 -5.18
CA GLU A 94 -12.81 -11.23 -6.37
C GLU A 94 -11.93 -12.13 -7.25
N ASN A 95 -10.63 -11.86 -7.31
CA ASN A 95 -9.71 -12.54 -8.22
C ASN A 95 -8.39 -12.99 -7.56
N GLY A 96 -8.23 -12.77 -6.25
CA GLY A 96 -7.04 -13.17 -5.48
C GLY A 96 -5.80 -12.32 -5.74
N GLN A 97 -5.88 -11.28 -6.56
CA GLN A 97 -4.74 -10.44 -6.91
C GLN A 97 -4.48 -9.34 -5.87
N VAL A 98 -3.35 -8.66 -5.97
CA VAL A 98 -3.05 -7.48 -5.13
C VAL A 98 -2.84 -6.25 -6.01
N LEU A 99 -3.64 -5.21 -5.78
CA LEU A 99 -3.49 -3.90 -6.41
C LEU A 99 -2.49 -3.04 -5.64
N ILE A 100 -1.43 -2.61 -6.32
CA ILE A 100 -0.37 -1.77 -5.77
C ILE A 100 -0.48 -0.38 -6.39
N THR A 101 -0.73 0.67 -5.60
CA THR A 101 -1.02 2.02 -6.12
C THR A 101 -0.18 3.10 -5.46
N GLY A 102 0.27 4.06 -6.28
CA GLY A 102 0.91 5.30 -5.82
C GLY A 102 2.21 5.08 -5.04
N GLY A 103 2.43 5.90 -4.01
CA GLY A 103 3.70 5.98 -3.29
C GLY A 103 4.67 6.93 -3.96
N SER A 104 5.90 6.94 -3.48
CA SER A 104 6.99 7.79 -3.97
C SER A 104 8.22 6.96 -4.29
N ASN A 105 8.91 7.36 -5.35
CA ASN A 105 10.28 6.92 -5.62
C ASN A 105 11.25 8.09 -5.34
N ASP A 106 12.52 7.91 -5.70
CA ASP A 106 13.57 8.91 -5.46
C ASP A 106 13.42 10.18 -6.34
N ILE A 107 12.47 10.17 -7.29
CA ILE A 107 12.12 11.31 -8.17
C ILE A 107 10.88 12.04 -7.63
N GLY A 108 9.91 11.32 -7.06
CA GLY A 108 8.71 11.91 -6.48
C GLY A 108 7.51 10.97 -6.38
N ALA A 109 6.36 11.54 -6.05
CA ALA A 109 5.09 10.81 -5.95
C ALA A 109 4.64 10.23 -7.30
N GLN A 110 4.04 9.05 -7.27
CA GLN A 110 3.61 8.28 -8.44
C GLN A 110 2.08 8.26 -8.54
N ASN A 111 1.55 8.25 -9.76
CA ASN A 111 0.13 8.00 -10.04
C ASN A 111 -0.11 6.62 -10.66
N THR A 112 0.96 5.86 -10.89
CA THR A 112 0.92 4.53 -11.51
C THR A 112 0.46 3.47 -10.54
N ALA A 113 -0.01 2.36 -11.11
CA ALA A 113 -0.43 1.17 -10.39
C ALA A 113 0.08 -0.09 -11.07
N GLU A 114 0.19 -1.15 -10.28
CA GLU A 114 0.67 -2.46 -10.71
C GLU A 114 -0.20 -3.54 -10.05
N ILE A 115 -0.30 -4.71 -10.69
CA ILE A 115 -1.01 -5.87 -10.15
C ILE A 115 0.00 -6.96 -9.86
N PHE A 116 -0.13 -7.57 -8.69
CA PHE A 116 0.55 -8.81 -8.34
C PHE A 116 -0.42 -9.99 -8.44
N ASP A 117 -0.02 -11.01 -9.18
CA ASP A 117 -0.66 -12.32 -9.24
C ASP A 117 0.10 -13.33 -8.35
N PRO A 118 -0.48 -13.74 -7.21
CA PRO A 118 0.16 -14.68 -6.31
C PRO A 118 0.23 -16.12 -6.84
N VAL A 119 -0.53 -16.46 -7.87
CA VAL A 119 -0.51 -17.80 -8.49
C VAL A 119 0.77 -17.99 -9.28
N ASN A 120 1.11 -16.99 -10.10
CA ASN A 120 2.30 -17.04 -10.96
C ASN A 120 3.52 -16.33 -10.33
N ASN A 121 3.31 -15.58 -9.25
CA ASN A 121 4.30 -14.70 -8.63
C ASN A 121 4.84 -13.63 -9.59
N ILE A 122 3.95 -13.02 -10.37
CA ILE A 122 4.28 -12.00 -11.38
C ILE A 122 3.65 -10.67 -10.98
N ILE A 123 4.40 -9.60 -11.17
CA ILE A 123 3.95 -8.21 -11.06
C ILE A 123 3.97 -7.58 -12.45
N TRP A 124 2.89 -6.91 -12.85
CA TRP A 124 2.84 -6.15 -14.10
C TRP A 124 2.21 -4.78 -13.92
N PRO A 125 2.62 -3.78 -14.74
CA PRO A 125 2.05 -2.45 -14.69
C PRO A 125 0.64 -2.43 -15.30
N LEU A 126 -0.23 -1.59 -14.73
CA LEU A 126 -1.47 -1.20 -15.38
C LEU A 126 -1.18 -0.06 -16.37
N GLU A 127 -1.83 -0.10 -17.54
CA GLU A 127 -1.74 0.99 -18.53
C GLU A 127 -2.47 2.24 -18.04
N ASP A 128 -3.61 2.05 -17.38
CA ASP A 128 -4.38 3.15 -16.81
C ASP A 128 -3.82 3.58 -15.46
N THR A 129 -3.96 4.88 -15.14
CA THR A 129 -3.34 5.50 -13.98
C THR A 129 -4.33 6.38 -13.22
N MET A 130 -4.01 6.67 -11.96
CA MET A 130 -4.81 7.61 -11.17
C MET A 130 -4.70 9.04 -11.74
N SER A 131 -5.75 9.83 -11.55
CA SER A 131 -5.82 11.22 -12.02
C SER A 131 -4.81 12.18 -11.39
N ALA A 132 -4.15 11.76 -10.30
CA ALA A 132 -3.11 12.52 -9.64
C ALA A 132 -2.08 11.61 -8.98
N THR A 133 -0.82 12.06 -8.95
CA THR A 133 0.24 11.42 -8.17
C THR A 133 -0.12 11.46 -6.70
N ARG A 134 0.28 10.46 -5.92
CA ARG A 134 0.03 10.41 -4.48
C ARG A 134 1.00 9.48 -3.78
N SER A 135 1.39 9.85 -2.57
CA SER A 135 2.09 9.04 -1.59
C SER A 135 1.41 9.21 -0.24
N SER A 136 1.58 8.25 0.67
CA SER A 136 1.01 8.32 2.03
C SER A 136 -0.52 8.44 2.03
N HIS A 137 -1.16 7.93 0.96
CA HIS A 137 -2.60 7.84 0.78
C HIS A 137 -3.15 6.54 1.39
N THR A 138 -4.47 6.39 1.40
CA THR A 138 -5.13 5.13 1.78
C THR A 138 -5.82 4.49 0.59
N ALA A 139 -6.01 3.18 0.64
CA ALA A 139 -6.80 2.41 -0.32
C ALA A 139 -7.74 1.50 0.46
N THR A 140 -9.04 1.59 0.18
CA THR A 140 -10.09 0.81 0.87
C THR A 140 -10.92 0.07 -0.16
N TRP A 141 -10.98 -1.26 -0.04
CA TRP A 141 -11.87 -2.08 -0.84
C TRP A 141 -13.32 -1.95 -0.34
N VAL A 142 -14.24 -1.60 -1.24
CA VAL A 142 -15.65 -1.33 -0.95
C VAL A 142 -16.51 -1.83 -2.11
N GLY A 143 -17.52 -2.64 -1.79
CA GLY A 143 -18.34 -3.30 -2.81
C GLY A 143 -17.44 -4.22 -3.63
N ASN A 144 -17.23 -3.88 -4.90
CA ASN A 144 -16.39 -4.64 -5.83
C ASN A 144 -15.09 -3.90 -6.18
N ASP A 145 -14.91 -2.69 -5.69
CA ASP A 145 -13.91 -1.75 -6.21
C ASP A 145 -13.02 -1.19 -5.10
N VAL A 146 -11.89 -0.57 -5.47
CA VAL A 146 -10.97 0.03 -4.51
C VAL A 146 -11.02 1.55 -4.61
N PHE A 147 -11.28 2.22 -3.49
CA PHE A 147 -11.20 3.67 -3.40
C PHE A 147 -9.84 4.09 -2.84
N ILE A 148 -9.10 4.87 -3.63
CA ILE A 148 -7.77 5.40 -3.31
C ILE A 148 -7.91 6.88 -2.96
N MET A 149 -7.58 7.26 -1.72
CA MET A 149 -7.98 8.53 -1.12
C MET A 149 -6.79 9.33 -0.60
N GLY A 150 -6.74 10.62 -0.96
CA GLY A 150 -5.78 11.58 -0.42
C GLY A 150 -4.33 11.31 -0.82
N GLY A 151 -3.42 11.71 0.08
CA GLY A 151 -1.97 11.66 -0.09
C GLY A 151 -1.32 13.05 -0.09
N ASP A 152 0.01 13.07 -0.21
CA ASP A 152 0.87 14.27 -0.05
C ASP A 152 0.64 15.40 -1.07
N THR A 153 -0.20 15.18 -2.08
CA THR A 153 -0.31 16.02 -3.28
C THR A 153 -1.71 16.58 -3.50
N ASN A 154 -2.77 16.04 -2.87
CA ASN A 154 -4.16 16.54 -2.97
C ASN A 154 -5.14 15.70 -2.11
N GLY A 155 -6.40 16.14 -2.05
CA GLY A 155 -7.51 15.41 -1.42
C GLY A 155 -8.34 14.57 -2.38
N THR A 156 -7.88 14.29 -3.61
CA THR A 156 -8.70 13.58 -4.60
C THR A 156 -8.89 12.11 -4.25
N ILE A 157 -10.00 11.57 -4.74
CA ILE A 157 -10.37 10.18 -4.60
C ILE A 157 -10.41 9.57 -6.01
N ASN A 158 -9.67 8.48 -6.22
CA ASN A 158 -9.80 7.64 -7.41
C ASN A 158 -10.50 6.35 -7.03
N LYS A 159 -11.32 5.81 -7.93
CA LYS A 159 -11.94 4.50 -7.83
C LYS A 159 -11.30 3.60 -8.88
N TYR A 160 -10.67 2.51 -8.45
CA TYR A 160 -10.21 1.43 -9.30
C TYR A 160 -11.33 0.42 -9.47
N HIS A 161 -11.78 0.25 -10.71
CA HIS A 161 -12.79 -0.72 -11.10
C HIS A 161 -12.13 -2.08 -11.30
N VAL A 162 -12.36 -3.03 -10.39
CA VAL A 162 -11.68 -4.34 -10.43
C VAL A 162 -12.06 -5.11 -11.70
N SER A 163 -13.33 -5.00 -12.10
CA SER A 163 -13.87 -5.70 -13.28
C SER A 163 -13.26 -5.27 -14.61
N SER A 164 -12.87 -4.00 -14.76
CA SER A 164 -12.29 -3.46 -16.01
C SER A 164 -10.80 -3.17 -15.92
N GLY A 165 -10.22 -3.19 -14.71
CA GLY A 165 -8.82 -2.87 -14.49
C GLY A 165 -8.49 -1.39 -14.74
N SER A 166 -9.45 -0.47 -14.53
CA SER A 166 -9.32 0.94 -14.89
C SER A 166 -9.66 1.89 -13.73
N PHE A 167 -9.19 3.14 -13.82
CA PHE A 167 -9.41 4.19 -12.83
C PHE A 167 -10.48 5.19 -13.28
N THR A 168 -11.23 5.72 -12.31
CA THR A 168 -12.08 6.89 -12.50
C THR A 168 -11.95 7.84 -11.31
N GLY A 169 -12.22 9.12 -11.51
CA GLY A 169 -12.34 10.06 -10.39
C GLY A 169 -13.63 9.83 -9.60
N ALA A 170 -13.54 9.86 -8.27
CA ALA A 170 -14.66 9.66 -7.35
C ALA A 170 -14.81 10.83 -6.35
N GLY A 171 -14.47 12.04 -6.81
CA GLY A 171 -14.57 13.26 -6.00
C GLY A 171 -13.31 13.59 -5.20
N SER A 172 -13.48 14.36 -4.13
CA SER A 172 -12.39 14.82 -3.28
C SER A 172 -12.85 15.03 -1.85
N MET A 173 -11.93 14.78 -0.91
CA MET A 173 -12.08 15.15 0.49
C MET A 173 -12.28 16.67 0.64
N THR A 174 -13.06 17.05 1.64
CA THR A 174 -13.23 18.46 2.01
C THR A 174 -11.96 19.03 2.64
N THR A 175 -11.25 18.18 3.40
CA THR A 175 -9.94 18.48 3.95
C THR A 175 -8.93 17.51 3.34
N PRO A 176 -8.05 17.96 2.43
CA PRO A 176 -6.96 17.14 1.93
C PRO A 176 -6.10 16.60 3.08
N ARG A 177 -5.73 15.31 3.02
CA ARG A 177 -4.99 14.61 4.09
C ARG A 177 -4.01 13.59 3.51
N ASN A 178 -2.86 13.44 4.16
CA ASN A 178 -1.95 12.30 4.06
C ASN A 178 -1.85 11.58 5.41
N HIS A 179 -1.30 10.36 5.44
CA HIS A 179 -1.11 9.55 6.66
C HIS A 179 -2.39 9.40 7.51
N HIS A 180 -3.57 9.55 6.90
CA HIS A 180 -4.86 9.35 7.53
C HIS A 180 -5.22 7.86 7.53
N THR A 181 -6.27 7.49 8.25
CA THR A 181 -6.89 6.17 8.10
C THR A 181 -8.22 6.31 7.37
N ALA A 182 -8.51 5.37 6.48
CA ALA A 182 -9.81 5.21 5.85
C ALA A 182 -10.33 3.82 6.21
N THR A 183 -11.51 3.77 6.83
CA THR A 183 -12.09 2.53 7.34
C THR A 183 -13.49 2.38 6.77
N ARG A 184 -13.72 1.29 6.04
CA ARG A 184 -15.07 0.92 5.60
C ARG A 184 -15.93 0.62 6.82
N LEU A 185 -17.10 1.26 6.90
CA LEU A 185 -18.05 1.06 8.00
C LEU A 185 -19.12 0.02 7.63
N TYR A 186 -20.02 0.37 6.71
CA TYR A 186 -21.11 -0.49 6.23
C TYR A 186 -21.49 -0.07 4.82
N GLY A 187 -21.99 -1.01 4.01
CA GLY A 187 -22.28 -0.76 2.59
C GLY A 187 -21.05 -0.13 1.93
N ASP A 188 -21.26 1.06 1.36
CA ASP A 188 -20.20 1.81 0.67
C ASP A 188 -19.71 3.04 1.43
N VAL A 189 -19.98 3.09 2.73
CA VAL A 189 -19.58 4.21 3.59
C VAL A 189 -18.17 3.98 4.13
N ILE A 190 -17.29 4.96 3.94
CA ILE A 190 -15.92 5.01 4.44
C ILE A 190 -15.79 6.18 5.42
N LEU A 191 -15.26 5.90 6.62
CA LEU A 191 -14.87 6.90 7.58
C LEU A 191 -13.39 7.24 7.40
N ILE A 192 -13.10 8.52 7.19
CA ILE A 192 -11.75 9.06 7.06
C ILE A 192 -11.42 9.85 8.32
N THR A 193 -10.32 9.51 9.00
CA THR A 193 -9.91 10.16 10.26
C THR A 193 -8.43 10.52 10.29
N GLY A 194 -8.14 11.64 10.96
CA GLY A 194 -6.77 12.07 11.24
C GLY A 194 -5.96 12.37 9.98
N GLY A 195 -4.64 12.21 10.10
CA GLY A 195 -3.67 12.58 9.07
C GLY A 195 -3.24 14.04 9.14
N PHE A 196 -2.37 14.44 8.23
CA PHE A 196 -1.84 15.81 8.14
C PHE A 196 -2.32 16.48 6.87
N SER A 197 -2.49 17.80 6.93
CA SER A 197 -2.74 18.58 5.72
C SER A 197 -1.52 18.47 4.79
N PRO A 198 -1.71 18.26 3.48
CA PRO A 198 -0.63 18.34 2.49
C PRO A 198 0.04 19.71 2.40
N SER A 199 -0.58 20.76 2.95
CA SER A 199 -0.02 22.11 2.97
C SER A 199 0.90 22.32 4.18
N GLY A 200 2.20 22.50 3.95
CA GLY A 200 3.23 22.73 4.99
C GLY A 200 4.16 21.53 5.17
N ASN A 201 5.35 21.73 5.75
CA ASN A 201 6.35 20.67 5.93
C ASN A 201 6.87 20.59 7.38
N PRO A 202 6.37 19.66 8.22
CA PRO A 202 5.14 18.88 8.01
C PRO A 202 3.91 19.78 8.09
N GLY A 203 2.84 19.43 7.37
CA GLY A 203 1.58 20.18 7.47
C GLY A 203 0.88 19.96 8.81
N PRO A 204 -0.05 20.84 9.20
CA PRO A 204 -0.74 20.72 10.48
C PRO A 204 -1.57 19.43 10.55
N GLU A 205 -1.61 18.83 11.74
CA GLU A 205 -2.52 17.73 12.05
C GLU A 205 -3.96 18.13 11.76
N THR A 206 -4.69 17.22 11.12
CA THR A 206 -6.11 17.44 10.84
C THR A 206 -6.93 16.89 12.00
N LYS A 207 -7.54 17.78 12.78
CA LYS A 207 -8.41 17.45 13.91
C LYS A 207 -9.86 17.24 13.47
N SER A 208 -10.05 16.56 12.35
CA SER A 208 -11.36 16.35 11.75
C SER A 208 -11.49 14.93 11.23
N ALA A 209 -12.73 14.46 11.15
CA ALA A 209 -13.12 13.24 10.47
C ALA A 209 -14.15 13.60 9.41
N GLU A 210 -14.20 12.83 8.32
CA GLU A 210 -15.19 12.99 7.28
C GLU A 210 -15.70 11.63 6.81
N ILE A 211 -16.95 11.60 6.35
CA ILE A 211 -17.58 10.42 5.77
C ILE A 211 -17.53 10.57 4.26
N PHE A 212 -17.04 9.53 3.59
CA PHE A 212 -17.19 9.35 2.17
C PHE A 212 -18.25 8.27 1.93
N GLU A 213 -19.27 8.59 1.14
CA GLU A 213 -20.27 7.63 0.72
C GLU A 213 -19.96 7.23 -0.73
N GLY A 214 -19.50 5.99 -0.93
CA GLY A 214 -19.17 5.43 -2.25
C GLY A 214 -20.39 5.03 -3.09
N ASN A 215 -21.59 5.19 -2.51
CA ASN A 215 -22.90 4.95 -3.11
C ASN A 215 -23.36 6.20 -3.89
N LEU A 216 -23.80 6.15 -5.15
CA LEU A 216 -23.96 5.04 -6.13
C LEU A 216 -23.78 5.63 -7.54
#